data_AF-A0A2I1DAQ2-F1
#
_entry.id   AF-A0A2I1DAQ2-F1
#
_cell.length_a   1.000
_cell.length_b   1.000
_cell.length_c   1.000
_cell.angle_alpha   90.00
_cell.angle_beta   90.00
_cell.angle_gamma   90.00
#
_symmetry.space_group_name_H-M   'P 1'
#
loop_
_entity.id
_entity.type
_entity.pdbx_description
1 polymer ?
#
loop_
_entity_poly.entity_id
_entity_poly.type
_entity_poly.pdbx_seq_one_letter_code
_entity_poly.pdbx_strand_id
1 'polypeptide(L)'
;MKTDPIETQLLIRTLDPTKSRPYQSSKRQTDSGATFGTTPQPKPSTVVVEPGDIAPDFTYQDAIKDIKISTFPGYHLPHVWLAADGQTRKISSLDLCGRGAFTLLTGIGGAAWIKAAQDYSSADKVQIRGYAVGVGCDYMDCYRDWQRTRGVSETGVVLVRPDHFVAWRCQELVEDPVQKIHSVMQRILGQ
;
A
#
# COMPACT_ATOMS: atom_id res chain seq x y z
N MET A 1 17.09 60.18 38.06
CA MET A 1 15.76 59.64 37.70
C MET A 1 15.98 58.18 37.35
N LYS A 2 16.01 57.32 38.36
CA LYS A 2 14.87 56.53 38.88
C LYS A 2 14.51 55.40 37.93
N THR A 3 15.23 54.29 38.13
CA THR A 3 14.83 52.92 37.84
C THR A 3 13.76 52.51 38.84
N ASP A 4 12.54 52.24 38.35
CA ASP A 4 11.47 51.64 39.15
C ASP A 4 11.23 50.19 38.65
N PRO A 5 11.28 49.18 39.55
CA PRO A 5 10.99 47.78 39.24
C PRO A 5 9.49 47.49 39.41
N ILE A 6 8.89 46.68 38.53
CA ILE A 6 7.51 46.20 38.72
C ILE A 6 7.51 44.69 38.87
N GLU A 7 6.87 44.28 39.96
CA GLU A 7 6.82 42.98 40.59
C GLU A 7 6.16 41.87 39.76
N THR A 8 6.75 40.69 39.81
CA THR A 8 6.17 39.41 39.41
C THR A 8 5.38 38.83 40.58
N GLN A 9 4.04 38.84 40.53
CA GLN A 9 3.22 38.08 41.48
C GLN A 9 2.98 36.64 40.98
N LEU A 10 3.60 35.68 41.68
CA LEU A 10 3.24 34.27 41.69
C LEU A 10 1.96 34.08 42.53
N LEU A 11 0.85 33.66 41.92
CA LEU A 11 -0.32 33.17 42.66
C LEU A 11 -0.27 31.64 42.73
N ILE A 12 0.32 31.12 43.81
CA ILE A 12 0.31 29.70 44.17
C ILE A 12 -1.10 29.37 44.67
N ARG A 13 -1.87 28.62 43.87
CA ARG A 13 -3.16 28.05 44.28
C ARG A 13 -2.91 26.77 45.07
N THR A 14 -3.06 26.86 46.39
CA THR A 14 -3.04 25.76 47.34
C THR A 14 -4.19 24.79 47.03
N LEU A 15 -3.87 23.53 46.70
CA LEU A 15 -4.85 22.46 46.51
C LEU A 15 -5.02 21.69 47.82
N ASP A 16 -6.24 21.71 48.35
CA ASP A 16 -6.71 20.99 49.53
C ASP A 16 -6.69 19.46 49.29
N PRO A 17 -6.02 18.65 50.14
CA PRO A 17 -5.88 17.21 49.93
C PRO A 17 -6.94 16.42 50.69
N THR A 18 -8.24 16.68 50.50
CA THR A 18 -9.29 15.79 51.04
C THR A 18 -10.62 15.99 50.29
N LYS A 19 -10.76 15.35 49.13
CA LYS A 19 -12.08 15.01 48.55
C LYS A 19 -11.96 13.86 47.55
N SER A 20 -11.91 12.66 48.09
CA SER A 20 -12.04 11.39 47.37
C SER A 20 -13.44 11.32 46.74
N ARG A 21 -13.53 11.29 45.41
CA ARG A 21 -14.76 10.90 44.71
C ARG A 21 -14.67 9.41 44.35
N PRO A 22 -15.67 8.58 44.70
CA PRO A 22 -15.63 7.16 44.39
C PRO A 22 -15.82 6.91 42.89
N TYR A 23 -14.93 6.10 42.31
CA TYR A 23 -15.02 5.54 40.97
C TYR A 23 -16.12 4.48 40.95
N GLN A 24 -17.29 4.81 40.38
CA GLN A 24 -18.34 3.81 40.15
C GLN A 24 -18.03 3.00 38.89
N SER A 25 -17.57 1.78 39.11
CA SER A 25 -17.46 0.73 38.09
C SER A 25 -18.85 0.25 37.67
N SER A 26 -19.32 0.71 36.51
CA SER A 26 -20.51 0.13 35.86
C SER A 26 -20.12 -1.15 35.13
N LYS A 27 -20.49 -2.30 35.69
CA LYS A 27 -20.52 -3.58 34.97
C LYS A 27 -21.57 -3.46 33.85
N ARG A 28 -21.12 -3.43 32.58
CA ARG A 28 -21.99 -3.78 31.46
C ARG A 28 -21.73 -5.24 31.09
N GLN A 29 -22.79 -6.00 31.32
CA GLN A 29 -23.14 -7.31 30.80
C GLN A 29 -22.42 -7.69 29.51
N THR A 30 -21.85 -8.89 29.55
CA THR A 30 -21.37 -9.66 28.41
C THR A 30 -22.53 -9.92 27.45
N ASP A 31 -22.44 -9.39 26.24
CA ASP A 31 -23.14 -9.97 25.10
C ASP A 31 -22.11 -10.71 24.24
N SER A 32 -22.30 -12.02 24.21
CA SER A 32 -21.49 -13.00 23.51
C SER A 32 -21.73 -12.91 22.01
N GLY A 33 -20.64 -12.79 21.24
CA GLY A 33 -20.65 -13.13 19.81
C GLY A 33 -20.65 -11.93 18.85
N ALA A 34 -19.54 -11.18 18.81
CA ALA A 34 -19.23 -10.33 17.67
C ALA A 34 -17.77 -10.55 17.27
N THR A 35 -17.56 -11.42 16.28
CA THR A 35 -16.31 -11.61 15.57
C THR A 35 -15.99 -10.34 14.77
N PHE A 36 -15.36 -9.36 15.42
CA PHE A 36 -14.75 -8.21 14.74
C PHE A 36 -13.41 -8.62 14.11
N GLY A 37 -13.50 -9.51 13.13
CA GLY A 37 -12.42 -9.90 12.24
C GLY A 37 -12.82 -9.62 10.80
N THR A 38 -13.33 -8.42 10.50
CA THR A 38 -13.60 -8.05 9.12
C THR A 38 -12.26 -7.67 8.49
N THR A 39 -11.57 -8.67 7.94
CA THR A 39 -10.57 -8.40 6.89
C THR A 39 -11.23 -7.44 5.90
N PRO A 40 -10.63 -6.27 5.61
CA PRO A 40 -11.21 -5.35 4.62
C PRO A 40 -11.29 -6.11 3.30
N GLN A 41 -12.49 -6.58 2.97
CA GLN A 41 -12.77 -7.20 1.69
C GLN A 41 -12.71 -6.07 0.67
N PRO A 42 -11.84 -6.15 -0.35
CA PRO A 42 -11.81 -5.12 -1.38
C PRO A 42 -13.18 -5.02 -2.03
N LYS A 43 -13.68 -3.79 -2.26
CA LYS A 43 -14.94 -3.59 -3.00
C LYS A 43 -14.80 -4.29 -4.36
N PRO A 44 -15.71 -5.21 -4.73
CA PRO A 44 -15.51 -6.16 -5.82
C PRO A 44 -15.44 -5.53 -7.22
N SER A 45 -15.80 -4.25 -7.36
CA SER A 45 -15.81 -3.53 -8.64
C SER A 45 -14.49 -2.83 -8.99
N THR A 46 -13.52 -2.76 -8.07
CA THR A 46 -12.31 -1.93 -8.27
C THR A 46 -11.01 -2.74 -8.21
N VAL A 47 -11.11 -4.01 -7.83
CA VAL A 47 -9.97 -4.88 -7.56
C VAL A 47 -10.23 -6.24 -8.19
N VAL A 48 -9.23 -6.78 -8.88
CA VAL A 48 -9.29 -8.12 -9.48
C VAL A 48 -8.34 -9.02 -8.71
N VAL A 49 -8.87 -10.11 -8.16
CA VAL A 49 -8.10 -11.14 -7.46
C VAL A 49 -8.06 -12.37 -8.35
N GLU A 50 -6.87 -12.88 -8.65
CA GLU A 50 -6.70 -14.11 -9.42
C GLU A 50 -7.11 -15.33 -8.57
N PRO A 51 -7.69 -16.38 -9.19
CA PRO A 51 -8.00 -17.62 -8.49
C PRO A 51 -6.71 -18.31 -8.03
N GLY A 52 -6.57 -18.53 -6.72
CA GLY A 52 -5.37 -19.11 -6.10
C GLY A 52 -4.54 -18.12 -5.28
N ASP A 53 -4.91 -16.84 -5.29
CA ASP A 53 -4.23 -15.82 -4.53
C ASP A 53 -4.70 -15.80 -3.07
N ILE A 54 -3.81 -16.15 -2.14
CA ILE A 54 -4.15 -16.25 -0.72
C ILE A 54 -3.94 -14.89 -0.06
N ALA A 55 -5.00 -14.37 0.58
CA ALA A 55 -4.88 -13.17 1.41
C ALA A 55 -3.90 -13.43 2.56
N PRO A 56 -2.96 -12.50 2.82
CA PRO A 56 -2.05 -12.63 3.95
C PRO A 56 -2.84 -12.77 5.27
N ASP A 57 -2.48 -13.77 6.07
CA ASP A 57 -3.03 -13.92 7.40
C ASP A 57 -2.32 -12.97 8.36
N PHE A 58 -3.08 -12.04 8.93
CA PHE A 58 -2.60 -11.08 9.92
C PHE A 58 -3.19 -11.33 11.31
N THR A 59 -3.69 -12.55 11.58
CA THR A 59 -4.34 -12.90 12.85
C THR A 59 -3.45 -12.64 14.08
N TYR A 60 -2.12 -12.69 13.91
CA TYR A 60 -1.14 -12.50 14.99
C TYR A 60 -0.56 -11.08 15.10
N GLN A 61 -0.99 -10.14 14.25
CA GLN A 61 -0.51 -8.76 14.26
C GLN A 61 -1.51 -7.85 14.97
N ASP A 62 -1.01 -7.02 15.89
CA ASP A 62 -1.81 -6.05 16.61
C ASP A 62 -2.25 -4.98 15.62
N ALA A 63 -3.54 -4.95 15.26
CA ALA A 63 -4.09 -4.03 14.25
C ALA A 63 -3.85 -2.52 14.54
N ILE A 64 -3.52 -2.18 15.78
CA ILE A 64 -3.22 -0.81 16.23
C ILE A 64 -1.71 -0.52 16.20
N LYS A 65 -0.86 -1.54 16.41
CA LYS A 65 0.59 -1.36 16.56
C LYS A 65 1.36 -1.67 15.29
N ASP A 66 0.88 -2.64 14.51
CA ASP A 66 1.63 -3.20 13.39
C ASP A 66 1.11 -2.68 12.05
N ILE A 67 2.03 -2.21 11.21
CA ILE A 67 1.72 -1.83 9.83
C ILE A 67 1.62 -3.12 9.00
N LYS A 68 0.42 -3.38 8.47
CA LYS A 68 0.15 -4.50 7.58
C LYS A 68 0.66 -4.21 6.17
N ILE A 69 1.87 -4.67 5.88
CA ILE A 69 2.49 -4.50 4.56
C ILE A 69 2.14 -5.71 3.70
N SER A 70 1.36 -5.50 2.64
CA SER A 70 1.09 -6.53 1.64
C SER A 70 0.81 -5.92 0.28
N THR A 71 1.13 -6.67 -0.78
CA THR A 71 0.73 -6.39 -2.16
C THR A 71 -0.55 -7.10 -2.56
N PHE A 72 -1.30 -7.68 -1.62
CA PHE A 72 -2.59 -8.29 -1.94
C PHE A 72 -3.51 -7.24 -2.60
N PRO A 73 -4.26 -7.60 -3.65
CA PRO A 73 -5.14 -6.65 -4.32
C PRO A 73 -6.09 -5.95 -3.34
N GLY A 74 -6.13 -4.61 -3.36
CA GLY A 74 -6.87 -3.78 -2.41
C GLY A 74 -6.02 -3.18 -1.27
N TYR A 75 -4.78 -3.61 -1.10
CA TYR A 75 -3.84 -3.00 -0.16
C TYR A 75 -3.07 -1.84 -0.79
N HIS A 76 -2.56 -0.94 0.06
CA HIS A 76 -1.68 0.13 -0.37
C HIS A 76 -0.31 -0.43 -0.78
N LEU A 77 0.29 0.13 -1.83
CA LEU A 77 1.60 -0.28 -2.28
C LEU A 77 2.63 -0.10 -1.16
N PRO A 78 3.48 -1.10 -0.88
CA PRO A 78 4.56 -0.95 0.08
C PRO A 78 5.55 0.10 -0.38
N HIS A 79 6.02 0.92 0.56
CA HIS A 79 7.16 1.80 0.33
C HIS A 79 8.42 0.93 0.21
N VAL A 80 9.06 0.97 -0.96
CA VAL A 80 10.38 0.36 -1.17
C VAL A 80 11.30 1.34 -1.88
N TRP A 81 12.59 1.25 -1.58
CA TRP A 81 13.61 2.08 -2.22
C TRP A 81 14.16 1.43 -3.47
N LEU A 82 13.94 2.08 -4.60
CA LEU A 82 14.38 1.67 -5.91
C LEU A 82 15.40 2.69 -6.43
N ALA A 83 16.34 2.27 -7.26
CA ALA A 83 17.28 3.18 -7.94
C ALA A 83 17.40 2.74 -9.39
N ALA A 84 17.60 3.65 -10.34
CA ALA A 84 17.80 3.23 -11.74
C ALA A 84 19.17 2.55 -11.93
N ASP A 85 20.18 3.07 -11.24
CA ASP A 85 21.54 2.54 -11.16
C ASP A 85 22.16 2.80 -9.77
N GLY A 86 23.29 2.14 -9.45
CA GLY A 86 23.97 2.22 -8.16
C GLY A 86 24.49 3.62 -7.80
N GLN A 87 24.58 4.53 -8.78
CA GLN A 87 24.99 5.92 -8.57
C GLN A 87 23.81 6.91 -8.60
N THR A 88 22.62 6.45 -8.97
CA THR A 88 21.44 7.31 -9.09
C THR A 88 20.76 7.54 -7.75
N ARG A 89 20.00 8.63 -7.66
CA ARG A 89 19.20 8.92 -6.48
C ARG A 89 18.16 7.81 -6.27
N LYS A 90 18.01 7.39 -5.01
CA LYS A 90 16.94 6.47 -4.60
C LYS A 90 15.57 7.13 -4.78
N ILE A 91 14.66 6.40 -5.39
CA ILE A 91 13.27 6.77 -5.70
C ILE A 91 12.36 5.79 -4.94
N SER A 92 11.30 6.30 -4.34
CA SER A 92 10.31 5.45 -3.69
C SER A 92 9.41 4.77 -4.72
N SER A 93 9.01 3.52 -4.49
CA SER A 93 7.94 2.86 -5.27
C SER A 93 6.65 3.69 -5.36
N LEU A 94 6.37 4.48 -4.34
CA LEU A 94 5.22 5.39 -4.30
C LEU A 94 5.40 6.61 -5.22
N ASP A 95 6.63 7.05 -5.45
CA ASP A 95 6.92 8.18 -6.36
C ASP A 95 6.93 7.76 -7.84
N LEU A 96 7.19 6.46 -8.07
CA LEU A 96 7.08 5.78 -9.35
C LEU A 96 5.63 5.60 -9.78
N CYS A 97 4.80 5.12 -8.84
CA CYS A 97 3.38 4.95 -9.07
C CYS A 97 2.66 6.31 -8.99
N GLY A 98 1.45 6.39 -9.56
CA GLY A 98 0.63 7.58 -9.47
C GLY A 98 0.77 8.55 -10.65
N ARG A 99 0.65 9.85 -10.35
CA ARG A 99 0.57 10.96 -11.33
C ARG A 99 -0.58 10.79 -12.33
N GLY A 100 -1.72 10.28 -11.85
CA GLY A 100 -2.94 10.10 -12.64
C GLY A 100 -2.89 8.96 -13.66
N ALA A 101 -1.85 8.11 -13.65
CA ALA A 101 -1.73 6.96 -14.54
C ALA A 101 -1.70 5.64 -13.75
N PHE A 102 -2.10 4.56 -14.41
CA PHE A 102 -1.88 3.21 -13.89
C PHE A 102 -0.42 2.83 -14.06
N THR A 103 0.11 2.05 -13.12
CA THR A 103 1.52 1.62 -13.14
C THR A 103 1.60 0.12 -12.98
N LEU A 104 2.33 -0.55 -13.87
CA LEU A 104 2.65 -1.96 -13.81
C LEU A 104 4.10 -2.11 -13.35
N LEU A 105 4.28 -2.89 -12.29
CA LEU A 105 5.58 -3.26 -11.75
C LEU A 105 5.80 -4.75 -12.01
N THR A 106 6.89 -5.08 -12.67
CA THR A 106 7.26 -6.45 -12.99
C THR A 106 8.69 -6.76 -12.55
N GLY A 107 9.04 -8.03 -12.42
CA GLY A 107 10.41 -8.46 -12.16
C GLY A 107 11.23 -8.73 -13.43
N ILE A 108 12.37 -9.42 -13.25
CA ILE A 108 13.26 -9.87 -14.32
C ILE A 108 12.50 -10.87 -15.21
N GLY A 109 12.46 -10.61 -16.52
CA GLY A 109 11.77 -11.47 -17.50
C GLY A 109 10.32 -11.09 -17.78
N GLY A 110 9.77 -10.06 -17.14
CA GLY A 110 8.42 -9.58 -17.41
C GLY A 110 8.29 -8.52 -18.52
N ALA A 111 9.26 -8.43 -19.43
CA ALA A 111 9.22 -7.47 -20.54
C ALA A 111 7.96 -7.60 -21.41
N ALA A 112 7.41 -8.82 -21.51
CA ALA A 112 6.14 -9.08 -22.20
C ALA A 112 4.96 -8.31 -21.58
N TRP A 113 4.93 -8.13 -20.26
CA TRP A 113 3.91 -7.33 -19.57
C TRP A 113 4.03 -5.85 -19.91
N ILE A 114 5.26 -5.33 -19.97
CA ILE A 114 5.53 -3.93 -20.31
C ILE A 114 5.08 -3.64 -21.75
N LYS A 115 5.41 -4.54 -22.69
CA LYS A 115 4.95 -4.43 -24.07
C LYS A 115 3.42 -4.47 -24.16
N ALA A 116 2.79 -5.42 -23.47
CA ALA A 116 1.33 -5.52 -23.43
C ALA A 116 0.65 -4.27 -22.87
N ALA A 117 1.27 -3.62 -21.87
CA ALA A 117 0.79 -2.35 -21.33
C ALA A 117 0.88 -1.20 -22.33
N GLN A 118 1.97 -1.16 -23.11
CA GLN A 118 2.17 -0.16 -24.17
C GLN A 118 1.16 -0.35 -25.31
N ASP A 119 0.93 -1.60 -25.71
CA ASP A 119 -0.06 -1.96 -26.73
C ASP A 119 -1.47 -1.54 -26.27
N TYR A 120 -1.85 -1.84 -25.02
CA TYR A 120 -3.12 -1.40 -24.44
C TYR A 120 -3.23 0.13 -24.39
N SER A 121 -2.19 0.83 -23.91
CA SER A 121 -2.18 2.30 -23.83
C SER A 121 -2.24 2.99 -25.19
N SER A 122 -1.87 2.28 -26.27
CA SER A 122 -1.95 2.79 -27.64
C SER A 122 -3.36 2.61 -28.23
N ALA A 123 -4.08 1.58 -27.80
CA ALA A 123 -5.44 1.28 -28.25
C ALA A 123 -6.51 2.03 -27.44
N ASP A 124 -6.32 2.16 -26.13
CA ASP A 124 -7.28 2.76 -25.20
C ASP A 124 -6.87 4.15 -24.72
N LYS A 125 -7.83 4.90 -24.17
CA LYS A 125 -7.59 6.26 -23.63
C LYS A 125 -6.89 6.27 -22.26
N VAL A 126 -6.55 5.09 -21.71
CA VAL A 126 -5.99 4.96 -20.36
C VAL A 126 -4.50 4.64 -20.46
N GLN A 127 -3.67 5.51 -19.87
CA GLN A 127 -2.23 5.33 -19.84
C GLN A 127 -1.82 4.34 -18.75
N ILE A 128 -1.05 3.32 -19.15
CA ILE A 128 -0.41 2.37 -18.26
C ILE A 128 1.11 2.45 -18.43
N ARG A 129 1.82 2.78 -17.35
CA ARG A 129 3.28 2.82 -17.33
C ARG A 129 3.82 1.48 -16.86
N GLY A 130 4.68 0.84 -17.64
CA GLY A 130 5.37 -0.39 -17.22
C GLY A 130 6.78 -0.08 -16.73
N TYR A 131 7.16 -0.65 -15.59
CA TYR A 131 8.53 -0.59 -15.06
C TYR A 131 9.01 -1.99 -14.66
N ALA A 132 10.21 -2.36 -15.10
CA ALA A 132 10.88 -3.57 -14.66
C ALA A 132 11.78 -3.28 -13.45
N VAL A 133 11.59 -4.04 -12.38
CA VAL A 133 12.39 -3.99 -11.15
C VAL A 133 13.27 -5.23 -11.06
N GLY A 134 14.58 -5.06 -11.14
CA GLY A 134 15.54 -6.14 -11.16
C GLY A 134 16.97 -5.67 -11.46
N VAL A 135 17.92 -6.59 -11.37
CA VAL A 135 19.31 -6.30 -11.75
C VAL A 135 19.39 -6.12 -13.26
N GLY A 136 19.87 -4.96 -13.72
CA GLY A 136 19.95 -4.63 -15.15
C GLY A 136 18.61 -4.26 -15.80
N CYS A 137 17.58 -3.99 -15.01
CA CYS A 137 16.29 -3.48 -15.47
C CYS A 137 16.21 -1.95 -15.32
N ASP A 138 15.03 -1.35 -15.56
CA ASP A 138 14.79 0.09 -15.41
C ASP A 138 15.12 0.58 -13.99
N TYR A 139 14.81 -0.26 -12.99
CA TYR A 139 15.10 0.00 -11.59
C TYR A 139 15.68 -1.22 -10.92
N MET A 140 16.74 -1.04 -10.13
CA MET A 140 17.23 -2.00 -9.17
C MET A 140 16.59 -1.81 -7.80
N ASP A 141 16.35 -2.92 -7.12
CA ASP A 141 15.96 -2.93 -5.71
C ASP A 141 17.21 -2.76 -4.83
N CYS A 142 17.27 -1.64 -4.10
CA CYS A 142 18.45 -1.29 -3.29
C CYS A 142 18.65 -2.23 -2.10
N TYR A 143 17.55 -2.73 -1.51
CA TYR A 143 17.57 -3.45 -0.23
C TYR A 143 16.94 -4.84 -0.32
N ARG A 144 16.49 -5.24 -1.51
CA ARG A 144 15.71 -6.47 -1.75
C ARG A 144 14.36 -6.46 -1.04
N ASP A 145 13.86 -5.28 -0.67
CA ASP A 145 12.57 -5.12 0.01
C ASP A 145 11.42 -5.35 -0.98
N TRP A 146 11.56 -4.91 -2.23
CA TRP A 146 10.57 -5.23 -3.28
C TRP A 146 10.49 -6.73 -3.49
N GLN A 147 11.62 -7.43 -3.61
CA GLN A 147 11.63 -8.89 -3.79
C GLN A 147 10.92 -9.62 -2.65
N ARG A 148 11.07 -9.15 -1.41
CA ARG A 148 10.43 -9.72 -0.22
C ARG A 148 8.94 -9.42 -0.14
N THR A 149 8.53 -8.22 -0.50
CA THR A 149 7.15 -7.75 -0.29
C THR A 149 6.24 -7.95 -1.49
N ARG A 150 6.78 -8.01 -2.72
CA ARG A 150 5.98 -8.07 -3.96
C ARG A 150 5.01 -9.24 -4.01
N GLY A 151 5.35 -10.37 -3.37
CA GLY A 151 4.48 -11.55 -3.30
C GLY A 151 4.10 -12.12 -4.67
N VAL A 152 4.93 -11.91 -5.69
CA VAL A 152 4.79 -12.41 -7.07
C VAL A 152 6.12 -13.01 -7.55
N SER A 153 6.09 -13.91 -8.54
CA SER A 153 7.31 -14.45 -9.18
C SER A 153 8.06 -13.39 -9.99
N GLU A 154 9.31 -13.66 -10.37
CA GLU A 154 10.14 -12.75 -11.20
C GLU A 154 9.44 -12.37 -12.51
N THR A 155 8.72 -13.29 -13.11
CA THR A 155 7.92 -13.09 -14.33
C THR A 155 6.51 -12.57 -14.07
N GLY A 156 6.10 -12.48 -12.80
CA GLY A 156 4.80 -11.97 -12.38
C GLY A 156 4.73 -10.45 -12.45
N VAL A 157 3.51 -9.93 -12.26
CA VAL A 157 3.21 -8.50 -12.43
C VAL A 157 2.28 -7.99 -11.32
N VAL A 158 2.46 -6.73 -10.93
CA VAL A 158 1.59 -6.01 -9.99
C VAL A 158 1.09 -4.74 -10.68
N LEU A 159 -0.23 -4.60 -10.77
CA LEU A 159 -0.90 -3.41 -11.28
C LEU A 159 -1.29 -2.50 -10.11
N VAL A 160 -0.82 -1.27 -10.16
CA VAL A 160 -1.04 -0.23 -9.18
C VAL A 160 -1.88 0.88 -9.80
N ARG A 161 -2.87 1.31 -9.04
CA ARG A 161 -3.77 2.41 -9.39
C ARG A 161 -3.09 3.76 -9.15
N PRO A 162 -3.60 4.84 -9.76
CA PRO A 162 -3.07 6.18 -9.56
C PRO A 162 -3.18 6.69 -8.11
N ASP A 163 -3.96 6.02 -7.26
CA ASP A 163 -4.12 6.29 -5.82
C ASP A 163 -3.18 5.44 -4.93
N HIS A 164 -2.18 4.77 -5.54
CA HIS A 164 -1.21 3.88 -4.88
C HIS A 164 -1.78 2.59 -4.29
N PHE A 165 -3.02 2.23 -4.62
CA PHE A 165 -3.58 0.93 -4.25
C PHE A 165 -3.28 -0.13 -5.30
N VAL A 166 -3.01 -1.35 -4.87
CA VAL A 166 -2.83 -2.48 -5.77
C VAL A 166 -4.21 -2.88 -6.32
N ALA A 167 -4.37 -2.78 -7.64
CA ALA A 167 -5.59 -3.14 -8.35
C ALA A 167 -5.66 -4.64 -8.64
N TRP A 168 -4.54 -5.21 -9.04
CA TRP A 168 -4.43 -6.58 -9.51
C TRP A 168 -2.98 -7.05 -9.38
N ARG A 169 -2.79 -8.35 -9.22
CA ARG A 169 -1.47 -8.98 -9.32
C ARG A 169 -1.59 -10.34 -10.01
N CYS A 170 -0.55 -10.72 -10.73
CA CYS A 170 -0.41 -12.03 -11.34
C CYS A 170 0.89 -12.67 -10.87
N GLN A 171 0.82 -13.93 -10.46
CA GLN A 171 1.97 -14.63 -9.90
C GLN A 171 3.05 -14.89 -10.95
N GLU A 172 2.65 -15.23 -12.19
CA GLU A 172 3.55 -15.65 -13.26
C GLU A 172 3.16 -15.02 -14.60
N LEU A 173 4.06 -15.11 -15.58
CA LEU A 173 3.75 -14.70 -16.95
C LEU A 173 2.74 -15.67 -17.58
N VAL A 174 1.69 -15.12 -18.16
CA VAL A 174 0.68 -15.88 -18.91
C VAL A 174 1.03 -15.91 -20.41
N GLU A 175 0.46 -16.86 -21.15
CA GLU A 175 0.69 -17.01 -22.60
C GLU A 175 0.31 -15.73 -23.38
N ASP A 176 -0.84 -15.12 -23.07
CA ASP A 176 -1.34 -13.89 -23.69
C ASP A 176 -1.48 -12.72 -22.70
N PRO A 177 -0.38 -11.99 -22.41
CA PRO A 177 -0.39 -10.90 -21.44
C PRO A 177 -1.27 -9.72 -21.88
N VAL A 178 -1.38 -9.47 -23.19
CA VAL A 178 -2.22 -8.40 -23.75
C VAL A 178 -3.69 -8.62 -23.43
N GLN A 179 -4.20 -9.82 -23.71
CA GLN A 179 -5.60 -10.16 -23.46
C GLN A 179 -5.90 -10.14 -21.95
N LYS A 180 -4.95 -10.59 -21.13
CA LYS A 180 -5.11 -10.58 -19.67
C LYS A 180 -5.19 -9.16 -19.12
N ILE A 181 -4.30 -8.26 -19.52
CA ILE A 181 -4.36 -6.84 -19.13
C ILE A 181 -5.68 -6.22 -19.57
N HIS A 182 -6.12 -6.46 -20.81
CA HIS A 182 -7.38 -5.93 -21.32
C HIS A 182 -8.58 -6.38 -20.47
N SER A 183 -8.67 -7.68 -20.17
CA SER A 183 -9.76 -8.24 -19.35
C SER A 183 -9.76 -7.66 -17.92
N VAL A 184 -8.59 -7.51 -17.32
CA VAL A 184 -8.43 -6.92 -15.98
C VAL A 184 -8.84 -5.44 -15.99
N MET A 185 -8.38 -4.68 -16.98
CA MET A 185 -8.71 -3.26 -17.12
C MET A 185 -10.19 -3.03 -17.37
N GLN A 186 -10.84 -3.82 -18.22
CA GLN A 186 -12.30 -3.77 -18.41
C GLN A 186 -13.04 -3.97 -17.08
N ARG A 187 -12.61 -4.96 -16.30
CA ARG A 187 -13.21 -5.26 -15.00
C ARG A 187 -13.00 -4.15 -13.97
N ILE A 188 -11.83 -3.50 -13.96
CA ILE A 188 -11.51 -2.37 -13.06
C ILE A 188 -12.28 -1.11 -13.47
N LEU A 189 -12.44 -0.86 -14.77
CA LEU A 189 -13.14 0.30 -15.31
C LEU A 189 -14.66 0.11 -15.34
N GLY A 190 -15.15 -1.12 -15.13
CA GLY A 190 -16.57 -1.45 -15.16
C GLY A 190 -17.17 -1.38 -16.57
N GLN A 191 -16.37 -1.71 -17.59
CA GLN A 191 -16.76 -1.73 -19.00
C GLN A 191 -17.10 -3.14 -19.49
#